data_AF-A0AAE9IZQ2-F1
#
_entry.id   AF-A0AAE9IZQ2-F1
#
_cell.length_a   1.000
_cell.length_b   1.000
_cell.length_c   1.000
_cell.angle_alpha   90.00
_cell.angle_beta   90.00
_cell.angle_gamma   90.00
#
_symmetry.space_group_name_H-M   'P 1'
#
loop_
_entity.id
_entity.type
_entity.pdbx_description
1 polymer ?
#
loop_
_entity_poly.entity_id
_entity_poly.type
_entity_poly.pdbx_seq_one_letter_code
_entity_poly.pdbx_strand_id
1 'polypeptide(L)'
;MNTTDRYEDTFPWVSLCGIERNYLRCDDTPLVYTELDPTQTSLRIGQSTLLYPFQPSTLLMESTGRVYHKSIIGENALMADKLTDKLYHRFQLDVNGNPVGFKWNNEIIKLNNQK
;
A
#
# COMPACT_ATOMS: atom_id res chain seq x y z
N MET A 1 -13.60 1.74 -8.73
CA MET A 1 -13.14 1.79 -10.13
C MET A 1 -14.11 2.70 -10.90
N ASN A 2 -13.67 3.33 -11.98
CA ASN A 2 -14.55 4.09 -12.87
C ASN A 2 -15.30 3.13 -13.79
N THR A 3 -16.62 3.09 -13.65
CA THR A 3 -17.54 2.26 -14.44
C THR A 3 -18.76 3.10 -14.83
N THR A 4 -18.52 4.35 -15.20
CA THR A 4 -19.56 5.38 -15.42
C THR A 4 -19.75 5.73 -16.89
N ASP A 5 -19.08 5.02 -17.79
CA ASP A 5 -18.97 5.24 -19.23
C ASP A 5 -18.36 6.61 -19.61
N ARG A 6 -17.76 7.30 -18.63
CA ARG A 6 -17.15 8.63 -18.81
C ARG A 6 -15.69 8.62 -18.39
N TYR A 7 -14.82 8.95 -19.35
CA TYR A 7 -13.38 9.12 -19.17
C TYR A 7 -12.65 7.89 -18.59
N GLU A 8 -13.22 6.69 -18.71
CA GLU A 8 -12.69 5.46 -18.10
C GLU A 8 -11.25 5.18 -18.52
N ASP A 9 -10.95 5.37 -19.81
CA ASP A 9 -9.62 5.15 -20.38
C ASP A 9 -8.54 6.08 -19.80
N THR A 10 -8.94 7.25 -19.29
CA THR A 10 -8.00 8.27 -18.77
C THR A 10 -8.01 8.35 -17.25
N PHE A 11 -9.16 8.12 -16.62
CA PHE A 11 -9.36 8.25 -15.17
C PHE A 11 -9.99 6.96 -14.64
N PRO A 12 -9.18 5.97 -14.24
CA PRO A 12 -9.65 4.64 -13.85
C PRO A 12 -10.34 4.61 -12.47
N TRP A 13 -10.33 5.72 -11.73
CA TRP A 13 -10.90 5.83 -10.40
C TRP A 13 -11.95 6.93 -10.32
N VAL A 14 -12.93 6.73 -9.44
CA VAL A 14 -13.96 7.72 -9.12
C VAL A 14 -14.02 7.88 -7.61
N SER A 15 -14.08 9.13 -7.15
CA SER A 15 -14.38 9.49 -5.77
C SER A 15 -15.72 10.21 -5.71
N LEU A 16 -16.61 9.74 -4.84
CA LEU A 16 -17.93 10.31 -4.61
C LEU A 16 -17.88 11.14 -3.32
N CYS A 17 -18.21 12.42 -3.42
CA CYS A 17 -18.26 13.35 -2.29
C CYS A 17 -19.63 14.03 -2.26
N GLY A 18 -20.58 13.41 -1.56
CA GLY A 18 -21.98 13.85 -1.60
C GLY A 18 -22.53 13.80 -3.02
N ILE A 19 -22.92 14.95 -3.57
CA ILE A 19 -23.41 15.06 -4.96
C ILE A 19 -22.27 15.22 -5.98
N GLU A 20 -21.04 15.50 -5.52
CA GLU A 20 -19.89 15.69 -6.39
C GLU A 20 -19.28 14.35 -6.80
N ARG A 21 -18.82 14.30 -8.06
CA ARG A 21 -18.10 13.16 -8.62
C ARG A 21 -16.77 13.63 -9.19
N ASN A 22 -15.69 13.10 -8.64
CA ASN A 22 -14.33 13.39 -9.07
C ASN A 22 -13.75 12.18 -9.81
N TYR A 23 -13.25 12.40 -11.03
CA TYR A 23 -12.53 11.40 -11.82
C TYR A 23 -11.04 11.54 -11.54
N LEU A 24 -10.39 10.44 -11.16
CA LEU A 24 -9.03 10.47 -10.64
C LEU A 24 -8.10 9.60 -11.49
N ARG A 25 -6.91 10.13 -11.74
CA ARG A 25 -5.75 9.41 -12.29
C ARG A 25 -4.59 9.65 -11.34
N CYS A 26 -4.00 8.57 -10.86
CA CYS A 26 -2.90 8.61 -9.89
C CYS A 26 -1.61 8.24 -10.61
N ASP A 27 -0.49 8.79 -10.15
CA ASP A 27 0.83 8.51 -10.73
C ASP A 27 1.33 7.10 -10.39
N ASP A 28 0.96 6.59 -9.20
CA ASP A 28 1.35 5.26 -8.72
C ASP A 28 0.12 4.43 -8.32
N THR A 29 -0.39 4.63 -7.10
CA THR A 29 -1.57 3.92 -6.58
C THR A 29 -2.64 4.90 -6.09
N PRO A 30 -3.94 4.53 -6.13
CA PRO A 30 -5.01 5.41 -5.68
C PRO A 30 -5.10 5.58 -4.17
N LEU A 31 -4.44 4.70 -3.40
CA LEU A 31 -4.41 4.73 -1.94
C LEU A 31 -2.97 4.68 -1.45
N VAL A 32 -2.71 5.40 -0.36
CA VAL A 32 -1.42 5.42 0.31
C VAL A 32 -1.61 5.14 1.78
N TYR A 33 -0.85 4.19 2.34
CA TYR A 33 -0.77 3.94 3.77
C TYR A 33 0.29 4.83 4.41
N THR A 34 -0.10 5.62 5.40
CA THR A 34 0.76 6.68 5.96
C THR A 34 1.29 6.34 7.33
N GLU A 35 0.59 5.51 8.09
CA GLU A 35 0.96 5.13 9.45
C GLU A 35 0.57 3.68 9.74
N LEU A 36 1.38 2.99 10.54
CA LEU A 36 0.98 1.77 11.24
C LEU A 36 0.53 2.20 12.64
N ASP A 37 -0.64 1.73 13.07
CA ASP A 37 -1.17 2.07 14.38
C ASP A 37 -0.27 1.56 15.53
N PRO A 38 -0.37 2.15 16.74
CA PRO A 38 0.47 1.73 17.86
C PRO A 38 0.29 0.26 18.27
N THR A 39 -0.89 -0.30 18.01
CA THR A 39 -1.20 -1.73 18.22
C THR A 39 -0.59 -2.63 17.17
N GLN A 40 -0.04 -2.06 16.10
CA GLN A 40 0.57 -2.75 14.96
C GLN A 40 -0.40 -3.70 14.23
N THR A 41 -1.69 -3.40 14.24
CA THR A 41 -2.74 -4.22 13.65
C THR A 41 -3.34 -3.61 12.39
N SER A 42 -3.20 -2.29 12.21
CA SER A 42 -3.85 -1.58 11.11
C SER A 42 -3.00 -0.45 10.53
N LEU A 43 -3.16 -0.23 9.23
CA LEU A 43 -2.56 0.85 8.46
C LEU A 43 -3.56 1.99 8.26
N ARG A 44 -3.16 3.23 8.55
CA ARG A 44 -3.95 4.44 8.24
C ARG A 44 -3.89 4.74 6.75
N ILE A 45 -5.06 5.02 6.17
CA ILE A 45 -5.17 5.45 4.77
C ILE A 45 -5.06 6.97 4.69
N GLY A 46 -4.05 7.47 3.97
CA GLY A 46 -3.83 8.90 3.76
C GLY A 46 -3.84 9.69 5.06
N GLN A 47 -4.48 10.85 5.06
CA GLN A 47 -4.69 11.68 6.27
C GLN A 47 -6.09 11.50 6.86
N SER A 48 -6.63 10.28 6.80
CA SER A 48 -7.99 9.98 7.25
C SER A 48 -8.03 9.23 8.60
N THR A 49 -9.24 9.03 9.11
CA THR A 49 -9.52 8.13 10.23
C THR A 49 -9.71 6.68 9.80
N LEU A 50 -9.66 6.38 8.50
CA LEU A 50 -9.84 5.04 7.96
C LEU A 50 -8.60 4.19 8.19
N LEU A 51 -8.84 2.95 8.59
CA LEU A 51 -7.82 1.94 8.86
C LEU A 51 -8.05 0.72 7.96
N TYR A 52 -6.94 0.09 7.56
CA TYR A 52 -6.93 -1.17 6.85
C TYR A 52 -6.11 -2.21 7.62
N PRO A 53 -6.55 -3.48 7.75
CA PRO A 53 -5.78 -4.49 8.47
C PRO A 53 -4.36 -4.65 7.92
N PHE A 54 -3.38 -4.63 8.82
CA PHE A 54 -1.99 -4.87 8.44
C PHE A 54 -1.72 -6.37 8.35
N GLN A 55 -1.29 -6.81 7.16
CA GLN A 55 -0.96 -8.20 6.83
C GLN A 55 0.46 -8.25 6.27
N PRO A 56 1.47 -8.53 7.12
CA PRO A 56 2.87 -8.43 6.69
C PRO A 56 3.22 -9.35 5.51
N SER A 57 2.53 -10.48 5.35
CA SER A 57 2.71 -11.40 4.22
C SER A 57 2.31 -10.81 2.86
N THR A 58 1.59 -9.70 2.86
CA THR A 58 1.18 -8.98 1.64
C THR A 58 2.09 -7.82 1.28
N LEU A 59 3.15 -7.60 2.07
CA LEU A 59 4.16 -6.61 1.75
C LEU A 59 4.90 -7.01 0.47
N LEU A 60 5.10 -6.01 -0.38
CA LEU A 60 5.93 -6.10 -1.56
C LEU A 60 6.85 -4.89 -1.58
N MET A 61 8.11 -5.09 -1.92
CA MET A 61 9.01 -3.97 -2.16
C MET A 61 9.64 -4.12 -3.54
N GLU A 62 9.51 -3.06 -4.34
CA GLU A 62 10.07 -2.99 -5.68
C GLU A 62 11.57 -2.68 -5.63
N SER A 63 12.29 -2.90 -6.73
CA SER A 63 13.73 -2.57 -6.84
C SER A 63 14.04 -1.08 -6.65
N THR A 64 13.03 -0.21 -6.79
CA THR A 64 13.13 1.23 -6.52
C THR A 64 13.15 1.55 -5.02
N GLY A 65 12.88 0.57 -4.16
CA GLY A 65 12.72 0.75 -2.71
C GLY A 65 11.30 1.12 -2.29
N ARG A 66 10.37 1.35 -3.23
CA ARG A 66 8.96 1.58 -2.91
C ARG A 66 8.35 0.32 -2.30
N VAL A 67 7.63 0.50 -1.20
CA VAL A 67 6.95 -0.57 -0.49
C VAL A 67 5.45 -0.44 -0.71
N TYR A 68 4.81 -1.57 -0.94
CA TYR A 68 3.39 -1.69 -1.16
C TYR A 68 2.79 -2.70 -0.19
N HIS A 69 1.50 -2.54 0.07
CA HIS A 69 0.68 -3.48 0.81
C HIS A 69 -0.63 -3.70 0.05
N LYS A 70 -1.23 -4.88 0.21
CA LYS A 70 -2.52 -5.18 -0.41
C LYS A 70 -3.56 -4.11 -0.09
N SER A 71 -4.38 -3.79 -1.09
CA SER A 71 -5.38 -2.73 -1.03
C SER A 71 -6.78 -3.25 -1.35
N ILE A 72 -7.80 -2.48 -0.96
CA ILE A 72 -9.20 -2.67 -1.38
C ILE A 72 -9.55 -1.89 -2.66
N ILE A 73 -8.71 -0.94 -3.06
CA ILE A 73 -8.85 -0.17 -4.29
C ILE A 73 -7.57 -0.38 -5.09
N GLY A 74 -7.72 -0.90 -6.31
CA GLY A 74 -6.60 -1.46 -7.06
C GLY A 74 -6.09 -2.75 -6.42
N GLU A 75 -4.90 -3.19 -6.83
CA GLU A 75 -4.27 -4.40 -6.29
C GLU A 75 -3.51 -4.09 -4.99
N ASN A 76 -2.77 -2.99 -5.02
CA ASN A 76 -1.84 -2.59 -3.98
C ASN A 76 -1.93 -1.09 -3.70
N ALA A 77 -1.55 -0.70 -2.49
CA ALA A 77 -1.45 0.69 -2.04
C ALA A 77 -0.01 0.96 -1.62
N LEU A 78 0.50 2.12 -1.99
CA LEU A 78 1.85 2.56 -1.64
C LEU A 78 1.95 2.79 -0.13
N MET A 79 3.06 2.41 0.48
CA MET A 79 3.41 2.82 1.84
C MET A 79 4.25 4.09 1.75
N ALA A 80 3.81 5.13 2.46
CA ALA A 80 4.52 6.40 2.48
C ALA A 80 5.96 6.24 2.99
N ASP A 81 6.91 7.00 2.45
CA ASP A 81 8.34 6.90 2.77
C ASP A 81 8.62 6.92 4.28
N LYS A 82 7.98 7.84 5.01
CA LYS A 82 8.11 7.92 6.48
C LYS A 82 7.70 6.62 7.20
N LEU A 83 6.71 5.90 6.68
CA LEU A 83 6.28 4.62 7.23
C LEU A 83 7.26 3.51 6.81
N THR A 84 7.66 3.52 5.54
CA THR A 84 8.66 2.60 4.99
C THR A 84 9.97 2.66 5.77
N ASP A 85 10.53 3.85 6.01
CA ASP A 85 11.76 4.05 6.78
C ASP A 85 11.68 3.42 8.18
N LYS A 86 10.53 3.59 8.84
CA LYS A 86 10.28 3.00 10.17
C LYS A 86 10.22 1.48 10.12
N LEU A 87 9.79 0.89 9.02
CA LEU A 87 9.65 -0.57 8.88
C LEU A 87 10.86 -1.21 8.19
N TYR A 88 11.73 -0.42 7.56
CA TYR A 88 12.81 -0.90 6.71
C TYR A 88 13.73 -1.91 7.42
N HIS A 89 14.09 -1.63 8.67
CA HIS A 89 14.93 -2.50 9.50
C HIS A 89 14.32 -3.88 9.80
N ARG A 90 13.04 -4.10 9.48
CA ARG A 90 12.34 -5.37 9.66
C ARG A 90 12.34 -6.21 8.40
N PHE A 91 12.70 -5.65 7.25
CA PHE A 91 12.87 -6.41 6.01
C PHE A 91 14.16 -7.23 6.07
N GLN A 92 14.09 -8.46 5.59
CA GLN A 92 15.26 -9.28 5.31
C GLN A 92 15.51 -9.24 3.82
N LEU A 93 16.70 -8.79 3.44
CA LEU A 93 17.11 -8.68 2.05
C LEU A 93 18.03 -9.85 1.69
N ASP A 94 17.93 -10.35 0.47
CA ASP A 94 18.91 -11.27 -0.09
C ASP A 94 20.20 -10.54 -0.53
N VAL A 95 21.13 -11.30 -1.10
CA VAL A 95 22.41 -10.78 -1.62
C VAL A 95 22.26 -9.75 -2.75
N ASN A 96 21.10 -9.73 -3.41
CA ASN A 96 20.78 -8.80 -4.50
C ASN A 96 19.97 -7.59 -4.00
N GLY A 97 19.68 -7.52 -2.70
CA GLY A 97 18.87 -6.45 -2.10
C GLY A 97 17.36 -6.69 -2.22
N ASN A 98 16.90 -7.88 -2.63
CA ASN A 98 15.47 -8.16 -2.74
C ASN A 98 14.88 -8.57 -1.38
N PRO A 99 13.67 -8.10 -1.03
CA PRO A 99 13.01 -8.37 0.25
C PRO A 99 12.48 -9.80 0.34
N VAL A 100 13.23 -10.75 0.90
CA VAL A 100 12.80 -12.17 0.99
C VAL A 100 11.98 -12.50 2.23
N GLY A 101 11.97 -11.61 3.22
CA GLY A 101 11.21 -11.81 4.46
C GLY A 101 10.93 -10.52 5.22
N PHE A 102 10.02 -10.61 6.18
CA PHE A 102 9.67 -9.52 7.08
C PHE A 102 9.57 -10.02 8.51
N LYS A 103 10.30 -9.38 9.43
CA LYS A 103 10.29 -9.71 10.85
C LYS A 103 9.03 -9.20 11.52
N TRP A 104 8.23 -10.10 12.06
CA TRP A 104 6.96 -9.81 12.71
C TRP A 104 6.71 -10.72 13.90
N ASN A 105 6.39 -10.17 15.08
CA ASN A 105 6.11 -10.94 16.30
C ASN A 105 7.15 -12.05 16.61
N ASN A 106 8.44 -11.74 16.47
CA ASN A 106 9.58 -12.67 16.60
C ASN A 106 9.67 -13.79 15.55
N GLU A 107 8.79 -13.79 14.56
CA GLU A 107 8.83 -14.68 13.41
C GLU A 107 9.32 -13.96 12.15
N ILE A 108 9.76 -14.73 11.17
CA ILE A 108 10.10 -14.22 9.83
C ILE A 108 9.00 -14.69 8.90
N ILE A 109 8.23 -13.74 8.39
CA ILE A 109 7.20 -13.99 7.38
C ILE A 109 7.89 -13.95 6.02
N LYS A 110 7.80 -15.03 5.25
CA LYS A 110 8.36 -15.08 3.89
C LYS A 110 7.55 -14.17 2.96
N LEU A 111 8.26 -13.38 2.15
CA LEU A 111 7.66 -12.54 1.12
C LEU A 111 7.83 -13.18 -0.25
N ASN A 112 6.80 -13.05 -1.09
CA ASN A 112 6.76 -13.69 -2.42
C ASN A 112 7.11 -12.71 -3.56
N ASN A 113 7.24 -11.40 -3.28
CA ASN A 113 7.67 -10.32 -4.20
C ASN A 113 7.06 -10.34 -5.60
N GLN A 114 5.82 -10.78 -5.72
CA GLN A 114 5.07 -10.74 -6.98
C GLN A 114 3.98 -9.68 -6.84
N LYS A 115 4.02 -8.69 -7.74
CA LYS A 115 2.97 -7.68 -7.89
C LYS A 115 1.84 -8.30 -8.70
#